data_AF-A0ABD4TEF4-F1
#
_entry.id   AF-A0ABD4TEF4-F1
#
_cell.length_a   1.000
_cell.length_b   1.000
_cell.length_c   1.000
_cell.angle_alpha   90.00
_cell.angle_beta   90.00
_cell.angle_gamma   90.00
#
_symmetry.space_group_name_H-M   'P 1'
#
loop_
_entity.id
_entity.type
_entity.pdbx_description
1 polymer ?
#
loop_
_entity_poly.entity_id
_entity_poly.type
_entity_poly.pdbx_seq_one_letter_code
_entity_poly.pdbx_strand_id
1 'polypeptide(L)'
;MVLHALLVSIQASIDVANHLVAACSPRRPETYRESFTILCDEGLIPEDLGARLSDLAGFRNVLVHLYCRLDLDEVYGVLQDDLPVVNRYRDLVRAMLRDRLLPE
;
A
#
# COMPACT_ATOMS: atom_id res chain seq x y z
N MET A 1 -14.51 -9.28 -11.44
CA MET A 1 -13.84 -8.09 -12.04
C MET A 1 -13.38 -7.10 -10.95
N VAL A 2 -14.23 -6.65 -10.03
CA VAL A 2 -13.87 -5.65 -8.98
C VAL A 2 -12.83 -6.16 -7.97
N LEU A 3 -13.02 -7.35 -7.40
CA LEU A 3 -12.07 -7.94 -6.42
C LEU A 3 -10.65 -8.08 -6.98
N HIS A 4 -10.54 -8.48 -8.26
CA HIS A 4 -9.26 -8.58 -8.94
C HIS A 4 -8.59 -7.20 -9.13
N ALA A 5 -9.37 -6.18 -9.49
CA ALA A 5 -8.84 -4.81 -9.60
C ALA A 5 -8.33 -4.28 -8.26
N LEU A 6 -9.00 -4.61 -7.15
CA LEU A 6 -8.54 -4.28 -5.80
C LEU A 6 -7.21 -4.97 -5.50
N LEU A 7 -7.15 -6.29 -5.72
CA LEU A 7 -5.93 -7.08 -5.50
C LEU A 7 -4.74 -6.48 -6.26
N VAL A 8 -4.95 -6.14 -7.54
CA VAL A 8 -3.92 -5.51 -8.38
C VAL A 8 -3.54 -4.13 -7.85
N SER A 9 -4.49 -3.33 -7.38
CA SER A 9 -4.21 -1.99 -6.85
C SER A 9 -3.40 -2.03 -5.56
N ILE A 10 -3.70 -2.97 -4.66
CA ILE A 10 -2.93 -3.17 -3.42
C ILE A 10 -1.54 -3.70 -3.76
N GLN A 11 -1.43 -4.68 -4.66
CA GLN A 11 -0.14 -5.21 -5.09
C GLN A 11 0.74 -4.13 -5.72
N ALA A 12 0.19 -3.30 -6.61
CA ALA A 12 0.93 -2.19 -7.21
C ALA A 12 1.40 -1.18 -6.15
N SER A 13 0.59 -0.92 -5.12
CA SER A 13 0.97 -0.03 -4.01
C SER A 13 2.16 -0.59 -3.22
N ILE A 14 2.15 -1.90 -2.95
CA ILE A 14 3.26 -2.62 -2.30
C ILE A 14 4.53 -2.58 -3.17
N ASP A 15 4.40 -2.82 -4.47
CA ASP A 15 5.54 -2.86 -5.39
C ASP A 15 6.22 -1.48 -5.48
N VAL A 16 5.43 -0.40 -5.54
CA VAL A 16 5.93 0.98 -5.46
C VAL A 16 6.63 1.21 -4.11
N ALA A 17 6.02 0.78 -3.00
CA ALA A 17 6.63 0.96 -1.68
C ALA A 17 7.98 0.25 -1.57
N ASN A 18 8.06 -1.00 -2.04
CA ASN A 18 9.32 -1.75 -2.06
C ASN A 18 10.38 -1.07 -2.91
N HIS A 19 10.00 -0.51 -4.05
CA HIS A 19 10.94 0.23 -4.89
C HIS A 19 11.45 1.50 -4.18
N LEU A 20 10.58 2.23 -3.51
CA LEU A 20 10.95 3.43 -2.73
C LEU A 20 11.87 3.07 -1.57
N VAL A 21 11.55 2.01 -0.81
CA VAL A 21 12.40 1.53 0.29
C VAL A 21 13.78 1.15 -0.22
N ALA A 22 13.87 0.41 -1.33
CA ALA A 22 15.14 0.02 -1.93
C ALA A 22 15.99 1.22 -2.39
N ALA A 23 15.36 2.35 -2.72
CA ALA A 23 16.04 3.58 -3.10
C ALA A 23 16.44 4.45 -1.91
N CYS A 24 15.64 4.47 -0.83
CA CYS A 24 15.76 5.50 0.22
C CYS A 24 16.25 4.95 1.57
N SER A 25 16.20 3.65 1.80
CA SER A 25 16.55 3.05 3.10
C SER A 25 17.55 1.90 2.94
N PRO A 26 18.52 1.76 3.85
CA PRO A 26 19.35 0.55 3.92
C PRO A 26 18.59 -0.66 4.49
N ARG A 27 17.38 -0.46 5.03
CA ARG A 27 16.57 -1.51 5.64
C ARG A 27 15.88 -2.34 4.56
N ARG A 28 15.90 -3.66 4.75
CA ARG A 28 15.15 -4.59 3.90
C ARG A 28 13.87 -5.02 4.60
N PRO A 29 12.69 -4.76 4.03
CA PRO A 29 11.43 -5.21 4.63
C PRO A 29 11.34 -6.75 4.58
N GLU A 30 10.95 -7.36 5.70
CA GLU A 30 10.66 -8.79 5.80
C GLU A 30 9.21 -9.10 5.40
N THR A 31 8.32 -8.11 5.51
CA THR A 31 6.91 -8.22 5.13
C THR A 31 6.45 -7.03 4.29
N TYR A 32 5.36 -7.19 3.55
CA TYR A 32 4.76 -6.08 2.79
C TYR A 32 4.25 -4.94 3.69
N ARG A 33 3.89 -5.24 4.94
CA ARG A 33 3.48 -4.22 5.91
C ARG A 33 4.68 -3.35 6.29
N GLU A 34 5.82 -3.99 6.56
CA GLU A 34 7.04 -3.28 6.93
C GLU A 34 7.52 -2.30 5.87
N SER A 35 7.26 -2.56 4.59
CA SER A 35 7.60 -1.60 3.52
C SER A 35 6.98 -0.23 3.77
N PHE A 36 5.72 -0.18 4.20
CA PHE A 36 5.05 1.09 4.51
C PHE A 36 5.53 1.68 5.84
N THR A 37 5.82 0.85 6.84
CA THR A 37 6.41 1.31 8.11
C THR A 37 7.76 1.98 7.87
N ILE A 38 8.64 1.37 7.06
CA ILE A 38 9.94 1.95 6.72
C ILE A 38 9.76 3.30 6.01
N LEU A 39 8.83 3.41 5.07
CA LEU A 39 8.56 4.70 4.41
C LEU A 39 8.05 5.78 5.36
N CYS A 40 7.35 5.42 6.44
CA CYS A 40 6.98 6.37 7.51
C CYS A 40 8.21 6.79 8.30
N ASP A 41 9.05 5.84 8.69
CA ASP A 41 10.28 6.08 9.45
C ASP A 41 11.24 7.01 8.69
N GLU A 42 11.32 6.87 7.36
CA GLU A 42 12.11 7.75 6.47
C GLU A 42 11.41 9.09 6.18
N GLY A 43 10.21 9.33 6.74
CA GLY A 43 9.45 10.57 6.56
C GLY A 43 8.87 10.78 5.15
N LEU A 44 8.87 9.73 4.31
CA LEU A 44 8.41 9.80 2.93
C LEU A 44 6.88 9.77 2.83
N ILE A 45 6.23 9.07 3.77
CA ILE A 45 4.77 9.04 3.86
C ILE A 45 4.32 9.39 5.30
N PRO A 46 3.14 10.03 5.47
CA PRO A 46 2.57 10.26 6.79
C PRO A 46 2.25 8.96 7.53
N GLU A 47 2.44 8.93 8.85
CA GLU A 47 2.15 7.75 9.70
C GLU A 47 0.72 7.24 9.57
N ASP A 48 -0.26 8.15 9.49
CA ASP A 48 -1.67 7.80 9.34
C ASP A 48 -1.95 7.06 8.02
N LEU A 49 -1.26 7.48 6.95
CA LEU A 49 -1.36 6.85 5.64
C LEU A 49 -0.64 5.50 5.62
N GLY A 50 0.56 5.42 6.20
CA GLY A 50 1.32 4.18 6.25
C GLY A 50 0.66 3.08 7.08
N ALA A 51 0.02 3.44 8.20
CA ALA A 51 -0.75 2.48 9.00
C ALA A 51 -1.89 1.84 8.17
N ARG A 52 -2.65 2.66 7.44
CA ARG A 52 -3.74 2.17 6.58
C ARG A 52 -3.24 1.34 5.40
N LEU A 53 -2.12 1.73 4.78
CA LEU A 53 -1.49 0.95 3.70
C LEU A 53 -0.95 -0.40 4.20
N SER A 54 -0.40 -0.44 5.42
CA SER A 54 0.01 -1.68 6.09
C SER A 54 -1.17 -2.62 6.32
N ASP A 55 -2.31 -2.11 6.78
CA ASP A 55 -3.51 -2.93 6.95
C ASP A 55 -4.03 -3.48 5.62
N LEU A 56 -4.04 -2.63 4.58
CA LEU A 56 -4.34 -3.02 3.20
C LEU A 56 -3.42 -4.14 2.69
N ALA A 57 -2.12 -4.03 2.95
CA ALA A 57 -1.15 -5.06 2.56
C ALA A 57 -1.42 -6.40 3.26
N GLY A 58 -1.87 -6.37 4.51
CA GLY A 58 -2.33 -7.57 5.20
C GLY A 58 -3.63 -8.13 4.65
N PHE A 59 -4.59 -7.25 4.35
CA PHE A 59 -5.88 -7.64 3.76
C PHE A 59 -5.73 -8.34 2.41
N ARG A 60 -4.73 -7.93 1.60
CA ARG A 60 -4.38 -8.64 0.35
C ARG A 60 -4.13 -10.14 0.55
N ASN A 61 -3.51 -10.55 1.65
CA ASN A 61 -3.31 -11.97 1.95
C ASN A 61 -4.62 -12.67 2.34
N VAL A 62 -5.48 -12.00 3.09
CA VAL A 62 -6.82 -12.47 3.47
C VAL A 62 -7.66 -12.69 2.20
N LEU A 63 -7.69 -11.70 1.31
CA LEU A 63 -8.37 -11.78 0.00
C LEU A 63 -7.96 -13.02 -0.78
N VAL A 64 -6.65 -13.24 -0.96
CA VAL A 64 -6.13 -14.39 -1.74
C VAL A 64 -6.49 -15.73 -1.12
N HIS A 65 -6.44 -15.86 0.20
CA HIS A 65 -6.68 -17.13 0.89
C HIS A 65 -8.17 -17.43 1.14
N LEU A 66 -9.02 -16.41 1.28
CA LEU A 66 -10.45 -16.55 1.57
C LEU A 66 -11.34 -16.35 0.34
N TYR A 67 -10.78 -16.28 -0.86
CA TYR A 67 -11.52 -16.10 -2.11
C TYR A 67 -12.73 -17.04 -2.30
N CYS A 68 -12.72 -18.22 -1.67
CA CYS A 68 -13.81 -19.20 -1.72
C CYS A 68 -14.91 -19.03 -0.64
N ARG A 69 -14.72 -18.16 0.37
CA ARG A 69 -15.65 -17.99 1.51
C ARG A 69 -15.96 -16.52 1.87
N LEU A 70 -15.50 -15.55 1.08
CA LEU A 70 -15.70 -14.13 1.37
C LEU A 70 -17.17 -13.71 1.22
N ASP A 71 -17.66 -13.00 2.23
CA ASP A 71 -18.90 -12.23 2.15
C ASP A 71 -18.65 -10.97 1.31
N LEU A 72 -19.42 -10.79 0.24
CA LEU A 72 -19.26 -9.66 -0.67
C LEU A 72 -19.61 -8.32 0.00
N ASP A 73 -20.45 -8.32 1.04
CA ASP A 73 -20.81 -7.11 1.77
C ASP A 73 -19.64 -6.61 2.64
N GLU A 74 -18.90 -7.54 3.25
CA GLU A 74 -17.68 -7.23 4.02
C GLU A 74 -16.59 -6.66 3.10
N VAL A 75 -16.39 -7.29 1.93
CA VAL A 75 -15.42 -6.77 0.96
C VAL A 75 -15.85 -5.42 0.40
N TYR A 76 -17.14 -5.21 0.21
CA TYR A 76 -17.68 -3.93 -0.26
C TYR A 76 -17.43 -2.79 0.75
N GLY A 77 -17.57 -3.07 2.04
CA GLY A 77 -17.24 -2.11 3.10
C GLY A 77 -15.76 -1.71 3.07
N VAL A 78 -14.88 -2.71 3.03
CA VAL A 78 -13.43 -2.50 2.95
C VAL A 78 -13.05 -1.72 1.68
N LEU A 79 -13.67 -2.04 0.54
CA LEU A 79 -13.49 -1.34 -0.74
C LEU A 79 -13.81 0.16 -0.68
N GLN A 80 -14.88 0.56 0.01
CA GLN A 80 -15.25 1.98 0.08
C GLN A 80 -14.24 2.80 0.87
N ASP A 81 -13.68 2.21 1.94
CA ASP A 81 -12.76 2.92 2.82
C ASP A 81 -11.32 2.94 2.27
N ASP A 82 -10.95 1.95 1.48
CA ASP A 82 -9.58 1.76 0.99
C ASP A 82 -9.26 2.54 -0.28
N LEU A 83 -10.24 2.76 -1.16
CA LEU A 83 -10.00 3.47 -2.41
C LEU A 83 -9.44 4.90 -2.19
N PRO A 84 -9.93 5.69 -1.20
CA PRO A 84 -9.30 6.95 -0.82
C PRO A 84 -7.85 6.82 -0.36
N VAL A 85 -7.47 5.72 0.32
CA VAL A 85 -6.10 5.47 0.79
C VAL A 85 -5.16 5.32 -0.38
N VAL A 86 -5.52 4.44 -1.32
CA VAL A 86 -4.71 4.16 -2.51
C VAL A 86 -4.57 5.42 -3.37
N ASN A 87 -5.65 6.21 -3.51
CA ASN A 87 -5.60 7.48 -4.22
C ASN A 87 -4.65 8.48 -3.55
N ARG A 88 -4.75 8.64 -2.23
CA ARG A 88 -3.86 9.54 -1.47
C ARG A 88 -2.40 9.11 -1.60
N TYR A 89 -2.11 7.81 -1.52
CA TYR A 89 -0.78 7.27 -1.73
C TYR A 89 -0.25 7.55 -3.14
N ARG A 90 -1.04 7.28 -4.18
CA ARG A 90 -0.69 7.60 -5.57
C ARG A 90 -0.34 9.07 -5.74
N ASP A 91 -1.15 9.97 -5.20
CA ASP A 91 -0.98 11.41 -5.39
C ASP A 91 0.27 11.91 -4.65
N LEU A 92 0.55 11.37 -3.47
CA LEU A 92 1.78 11.62 -2.72
C LEU A 92 3.02 11.17 -3.52
N VAL A 93 3.05 9.91 -3.98
CA VAL A 93 4.18 9.38 -4.77
C VAL A 93 4.38 10.17 -6.06
N ARG A 94 3.29 10.58 -6.74
CA ARG A 94 3.38 11.44 -7.93
C ARG A 94 4.01 12.81 -7.64
N ALA A 95 3.70 13.41 -6.49
CA ALA A 95 4.32 14.66 -6.06
C ALA A 95 5.82 14.45 -5.80
N MET A 96 6.19 13.40 -5.06
CA MET A 96 7.59 13.07 -4.77
C MET A 96 8.44 12.88 -6.04
N LEU A 97 7.90 12.16 -7.03
CA LEU A 97 8.58 11.92 -8.31
C LEU A 97 8.71 13.19 -9.15
N ARG A 98 7.74 14.10 -9.08
CA ARG A 98 7.79 15.38 -9.81
C ARG A 98 8.85 16.30 -9.23
N ASP A 99 8.92 16.35 -7.91
CA ASP A 99 9.78 17.30 -7.19
C ASP A 99 11.21 16.77 -6.97
N ARG A 100 11.54 15.59 -7.51
CA ARG A 100 12.83 14.88 -7.31
C ARG A 100 13.23 14.80 -5.84
N LEU A 101 12.25 14.55 -4.97
CA LEU A 101 12.47 14.38 -3.52
C LEU A 101 13.10 13.02 -3.18
N LEU A 102 13.45 12.20 -4.17
CA LEU A 102 14.14 10.93 -3.95
C LEU A 102 15.65 11.19 -3.85
N PRO A 103 16.32 10.71 -2.79
CA PRO A 103 17.78 10.72 -2.72
C PRO A 103 18.37 9.93 -3.90
N GLU A 104 19.46 10.45 -4.49
CA GLU A 104 20.20 9.79 -5.59
C GLU A 104 20.92 8.51 -5.12
#